data_AF-A0A929E098-F1
#
_entry.id   AF-A0A929E098-F1
#
_cell.length_a   1.000
_cell.length_b   1.000
_cell.length_c   1.000
_cell.angle_alpha   90.00
_cell.angle_beta   90.00
_cell.angle_gamma   90.00
#
_symmetry.space_group_name_H-M   'P 1'
#
loop_
_entity.id
_entity.type
_entity.pdbx_description
1 polymer ?
#
loop_
_entity_poly.entity_id
_entity_poly.type
_entity_poly.pdbx_seq_one_letter_code
_entity_poly.pdbx_strand_id
1 'polypeptide(L)'
;MFSRKTLLSFAALLFLTIWFAAAPVVNAALPKHYQEKKVFYDALSIVLNKYITPVGNWSLLEGSAKGLLVLGQERLTVKSEPDQLQVTIAGNKTLQFTKEEVEHNAIALVDSMSTIFDTIFEQFPQLDKTKVIHTAITGMVATLEPNSYFIEPEDLKRLQDQNRGLFGGIGLEITIRNGEIYVVSPYEGTPAFHAGLRPKDHITAVDGQRTSGLRMIEVSERIRGKKGSKVTLSIMRDGWDAPRDIT
;
A
#
# COMPACT_ATOMS: atom_id res chain seq x y z
N MET A 1 -40.67 11.92 -2.57
CA MET A 1 -40.17 10.97 -1.56
C MET A 1 -39.16 10.06 -2.24
N PHE A 2 -37.89 10.48 -2.26
CA PHE A 2 -36.80 9.78 -2.94
C PHE A 2 -36.07 8.87 -1.96
N SER A 3 -35.83 7.63 -2.36
CA SER A 3 -35.22 6.58 -1.54
C SER A 3 -33.75 6.91 -1.19
N ARG A 4 -33.39 6.73 0.09
CA ARG A 4 -32.04 6.90 0.69
C ARG A 4 -30.90 6.23 -0.09
N LYS A 5 -31.18 5.32 -1.02
CA LYS A 5 -30.18 4.62 -1.85
C LYS A 5 -29.68 5.41 -3.07
N THR A 6 -30.31 6.54 -3.44
CA THR A 6 -29.90 7.33 -4.63
C THR A 6 -28.98 8.52 -4.31
N LEU A 7 -28.89 8.97 -3.05
CA LEU A 7 -27.96 10.05 -2.65
C LEU A 7 -26.50 9.59 -2.53
N LEU A 8 -26.24 8.30 -2.32
CA LEU A 8 -24.89 7.77 -2.14
C LEU A 8 -24.06 7.68 -3.43
N SER A 9 -24.68 7.79 -4.61
CA SER A 9 -23.96 7.65 -5.89
C SER A 9 -23.49 8.98 -6.50
N PHE A 10 -23.94 10.13 -5.98
CA PHE A 10 -23.45 11.46 -6.43
C PHE A 10 -22.35 12.04 -5.52
N ALA A 11 -22.32 11.67 -4.23
CA ALA A 11 -21.30 12.15 -3.31
C ALA A 11 -19.89 11.57 -3.57
N ALA A 12 -19.81 10.38 -4.19
CA ALA A 12 -18.53 9.74 -4.53
C ALA A 12 -17.81 10.41 -5.72
N LEU A 13 -18.51 11.16 -6.57
CA LEU A 13 -17.90 11.84 -7.72
C LEU A 13 -17.44 13.28 -7.41
N LEU A 14 -17.98 13.91 -6.36
CA LEU A 14 -17.64 15.29 -6.00
C LEU A 14 -16.42 15.41 -5.08
N PHE A 15 -15.94 14.30 -4.50
CA PHE A 15 -14.77 14.29 -3.62
C PHE A 15 -13.42 14.09 -4.35
N LEU A 16 -13.44 13.63 -5.61
CA LEU A 16 -12.20 13.39 -6.36
C LEU A 16 -11.62 14.66 -6.98
N THR A 17 -12.41 15.72 -7.17
CA THR A 17 -11.95 16.98 -7.76
C THR A 17 -11.37 17.96 -6.73
N ILE A 18 -11.82 17.90 -5.48
CA ILE A 18 -11.34 18.81 -4.42
C ILE A 18 -10.01 18.32 -3.82
N TRP A 19 -9.78 17.00 -3.78
CA TRP A 19 -8.53 16.46 -3.19
C TRP A 19 -7.30 16.70 -4.09
N PHE A 20 -7.45 16.73 -5.41
CA PHE A 20 -6.33 16.96 -6.34
C PHE A 20 -5.94 18.44 -6.48
N ALA A 21 -6.84 19.39 -6.19
CA ALA A 21 -6.55 20.82 -6.35
C ALA A 21 -5.84 21.45 -5.12
N ALA A 22 -6.08 20.93 -3.91
CA ALA A 22 -5.56 21.53 -2.68
C ALA A 22 -4.23 20.92 -2.17
N ALA A 23 -3.89 19.69 -2.58
CA ALA A 23 -2.67 19.01 -2.15
C ALA A 23 -1.37 19.79 -2.45
N PRO A 24 -1.16 20.37 -3.65
CA PRO A 24 0.07 21.12 -3.92
C PRO A 24 0.15 22.47 -3.17
N VAL A 25 -0.99 23.09 -2.87
CA VAL A 25 -1.04 24.42 -2.21
C VAL A 25 -0.77 24.31 -0.70
N VAL A 26 -1.33 23.31 -0.03
CA VAL A 26 -1.07 23.05 1.41
C VAL A 26 0.36 22.58 1.63
N ASN A 27 0.93 21.83 0.69
CA ASN A 27 2.30 21.33 0.78
C ASN A 27 3.36 22.43 0.60
N ALA A 28 3.03 23.58 0.00
CA ALA A 28 3.99 24.68 -0.19
C ALA A 28 4.11 25.60 1.06
N ALA A 29 3.17 25.56 1.99
CA ALA A 29 3.07 26.51 3.11
C ALA A 29 3.61 25.99 4.46
N LEU A 30 3.91 24.69 4.58
CA LEU A 30 4.43 24.11 5.83
C LEU A 30 5.97 24.20 5.88
N PRO A 31 6.56 24.56 7.03
CA PRO A 31 8.01 24.50 7.23
C PRO A 31 8.57 23.12 6.85
N LYS A 32 9.77 23.07 6.28
CA LYS A 32 10.37 21.83 5.73
C LYS A 32 10.41 20.68 6.76
N HIS A 33 10.66 20.97 8.04
CA HIS A 33 10.65 19.98 9.11
C HIS A 33 9.26 19.37 9.39
N TYR A 34 8.18 20.11 9.14
CA TYR A 34 6.81 19.59 9.17
C TYR A 34 6.48 18.74 7.95
N GLN A 35 7.02 19.08 6.78
CA GLN A 35 6.80 18.28 5.56
C GLN A 35 7.41 16.90 5.67
N GLU A 36 8.60 16.81 6.27
CA GLU A 36 9.31 15.53 6.42
C GLU A 36 8.50 14.54 7.26
N LYS A 37 7.88 14.98 8.37
CA LYS A 37 7.05 14.14 9.25
C LYS A 37 5.58 14.05 8.83
N LYS A 38 5.15 14.82 7.82
CA LYS A 38 3.75 14.94 7.41
C LYS A 38 3.10 13.59 7.13
N VAL A 39 3.82 12.68 6.48
CA VAL A 39 3.32 11.34 6.14
C VAL A 39 2.92 10.56 7.39
N PHE A 40 3.70 10.67 8.48
CA PHE A 40 3.35 10.05 9.76
C PHE A 40 2.04 10.62 10.30
N TYR A 41 1.92 11.95 10.35
CA TYR A 41 0.73 12.61 10.91
C TYR A 41 -0.51 12.41 10.05
N ASP A 42 -0.37 12.36 8.72
CA ASP A 42 -1.44 11.98 7.82
C ASP A 42 -1.92 10.55 8.10
N ALA A 43 -1.00 9.59 8.24
CA ALA A 43 -1.32 8.21 8.57
C ALA A 43 -2.01 8.10 9.94
N LEU A 44 -1.47 8.77 10.96
CA LEU A 44 -2.06 8.84 12.29
C LEU A 44 -3.47 9.45 12.25
N SER A 45 -3.67 10.52 11.47
CA SER A 45 -4.99 11.14 11.32
C SER A 45 -6.00 10.20 10.66
N ILE A 46 -5.57 9.33 9.75
CA ILE A 46 -6.43 8.32 9.14
C ILE A 46 -6.83 7.29 10.19
N VAL A 47 -5.88 6.82 11.00
CA VAL A 47 -6.16 5.87 12.08
C VAL A 47 -7.16 6.48 13.08
N LEU A 48 -6.87 7.68 13.59
CA LEU A 48 -7.70 8.30 14.63
C LEU A 48 -9.11 8.66 14.16
N ASN A 49 -9.29 9.06 12.89
CA ASN A 49 -10.56 9.59 12.40
C ASN A 49 -11.38 8.63 11.52
N LYS A 50 -10.73 7.63 10.92
CA LYS A 50 -11.38 6.75 9.92
C LYS A 50 -11.38 5.28 10.33
N TYR A 51 -10.58 4.88 11.31
CA TYR A 51 -10.55 3.49 11.73
C TYR A 51 -11.81 3.17 12.56
N ILE A 52 -12.45 2.05 12.26
CA ILE A 52 -13.76 1.69 12.82
C ILE A 52 -13.64 1.30 14.28
N THR A 53 -12.60 0.54 14.63
CA THR A 53 -12.33 0.08 15.99
C THR A 53 -11.48 1.11 16.71
N PRO A 54 -11.94 1.72 17.81
CA PRO A 54 -11.11 2.68 18.54
C PRO A 54 -9.83 2.04 19.05
N VAL A 55 -8.70 2.73 18.87
CA VAL A 55 -7.39 2.32 19.40
C VAL A 55 -6.87 3.44 20.28
N GLY A 56 -6.39 3.09 21.48
CA GLY A 56 -5.86 4.04 22.45
C GLY A 56 -4.61 4.74 21.94
N ASN A 57 -4.47 6.04 22.26
CA ASN A 57 -3.29 6.81 21.86
C ASN A 57 -2.00 6.22 22.42
N TRP A 58 -2.06 5.62 23.62
CA TRP A 58 -0.91 4.91 24.20
C TRP A 58 -0.43 3.76 23.33
N SER A 59 -1.37 2.92 22.87
CA SER A 59 -1.05 1.79 21.99
C SER A 59 -0.43 2.27 20.68
N LEU A 60 -0.94 3.37 20.11
CA LEU A 60 -0.38 3.95 18.88
C LEU A 60 1.05 4.48 19.11
N LEU A 61 1.32 5.15 20.23
CA LEU A 61 2.67 5.59 20.60
C LEU A 61 3.62 4.39 20.76
N GLU A 62 3.21 3.41 21.56
CA GLU A 62 4.01 2.22 21.85
C GLU A 62 4.33 1.43 20.58
N GLY A 63 3.32 1.20 19.74
CA GLY A 63 3.48 0.55 18.44
C GLY A 63 4.44 1.31 17.53
N SER A 64 4.26 2.62 17.42
CA SER A 64 5.15 3.49 16.63
C SER A 64 6.60 3.42 17.10
N ALA A 65 6.82 3.51 18.42
CA ALA A 65 8.14 3.42 19.01
C ALA A 65 8.79 2.04 18.79
N LYS A 66 8.03 0.95 18.97
CA LYS A 66 8.50 -0.42 18.71
C LYS A 66 8.85 -0.64 17.23
N GLY A 67 8.12 -0.03 16.30
CA GLY A 67 8.43 -0.08 14.87
C GLY A 67 9.84 0.45 14.54
N LEU A 68 10.33 1.41 15.32
CA LEU A 68 11.68 1.99 15.15
C LEU A 68 12.81 1.04 15.58
N LEU A 69 12.53 -0.07 16.28
CA LEU A 69 13.55 -1.04 16.67
C LEU A 69 14.25 -1.70 15.46
N VAL A 70 13.63 -1.64 14.27
CA VAL A 70 14.25 -2.07 12.99
C VAL A 70 15.53 -1.29 12.67
N LEU A 71 15.72 -0.10 13.24
CA LEU A 71 16.93 0.70 13.05
C LEU A 71 18.18 0.11 13.70
N GLY A 72 18.02 -0.90 14.57
CA GLY A 72 19.10 -1.60 15.28
C GLY A 72 19.11 -1.27 16.78
N GLN A 73 19.30 -2.31 17.61
CA GLN A 73 19.33 -2.18 19.09
C GLN A 73 20.53 -1.37 19.58
N GLU A 74 21.60 -1.29 18.79
CA GLU A 74 22.77 -0.46 19.05
C GLU A 74 22.46 1.04 18.92
N ARG A 75 21.38 1.40 18.21
CA ARG A 75 20.95 2.80 18.02
C ARG A 75 19.78 3.17 18.90
N LEU A 76 18.84 2.25 19.09
CA LEU A 76 17.58 2.53 19.74
C LEU A 76 17.09 1.33 20.56
N THR A 77 16.73 1.59 21.81
CA THR A 77 16.06 0.60 22.66
C THR A 77 14.73 1.15 23.14
N VAL A 78 13.74 0.28 23.24
CA VAL A 78 12.40 0.60 23.75
C VAL A 78 12.10 -0.35 24.88
N LYS A 79 11.88 0.18 26.07
CA LYS A 79 11.38 -0.57 27.23
C LYS A 79 9.94 -0.14 27.48
N SER A 80 9.03 -1.10 27.39
CA SER A 80 7.60 -0.87 27.61
C SER A 80 7.16 -1.60 28.87
N GLU A 81 6.61 -0.83 29.79
CA GLU A 81 5.90 -1.27 30.99
C GLU A 81 4.41 -0.89 30.85
N PRO A 82 3.49 -1.44 31.65
CA PRO A 82 2.05 -1.26 31.45
C PRO A 82 1.59 0.20 31.29
N ASP A 83 2.22 1.12 32.01
CA ASP A 83 1.88 2.55 32.03
C ASP A 83 3.07 3.47 31.74
N GLN A 84 4.23 2.92 31.36
CA GLN A 84 5.44 3.68 31.07
C GLN A 84 6.17 3.17 29.83
N LEU A 85 6.72 4.09 29.06
CA LEU A 85 7.48 3.82 27.85
C LEU A 85 8.79 4.59 27.92
N GLN A 86 9.91 3.88 27.85
CA GLN A 86 11.23 4.48 27.78
C GLN A 86 11.87 4.20 26.43
N VAL A 87 12.23 5.25 25.71
CA VAL A 87 12.94 5.19 24.43
C VAL A 87 14.35 5.73 24.64
N THR A 88 15.36 4.87 24.55
CA THR A 88 16.76 5.29 24.66
C THR A 88 17.40 5.31 23.28
N ILE A 89 17.94 6.46 22.89
CA ILE A 89 18.52 6.74 21.58
C ILE A 89 20.02 7.00 21.76
N ALA A 90 20.84 6.41 20.89
CA ALA A 90 22.31 6.45 20.94
C ALA A 90 22.93 6.01 22.28
N GLY A 91 22.17 5.28 23.10
CA GLY A 91 22.59 4.78 24.42
C GLY A 91 22.70 5.84 25.51
N ASN A 92 22.47 7.12 25.22
CA ASN A 92 22.70 8.22 26.16
C ASN A 92 21.49 9.17 26.32
N LYS A 93 20.61 9.27 25.32
CA LYS A 93 19.39 10.10 25.39
C LYS A 93 18.19 9.22 25.69
N THR A 94 17.62 9.35 26.89
CA THR A 94 16.42 8.60 27.31
C THR A 94 15.22 9.52 27.35
N LEU A 95 14.21 9.19 26.55
CA LEU A 95 12.88 9.81 26.57
C LEU A 95 11.94 8.93 27.38
N GLN A 96 11.09 9.53 28.20
CA GLN A 96 10.12 8.82 29.03
C GLN A 96 8.73 9.39 28.76
N PHE A 97 7.76 8.48 28.63
CA PHE A 97 6.37 8.81 28.39
C PHE A 97 5.49 7.99 29.34
N THR A 98 4.41 8.58 29.83
CA THR A 98 3.44 7.88 30.66
C THR A 98 2.12 7.68 29.92
N LYS A 99 1.43 6.59 30.23
CA LYS A 99 0.12 6.31 29.66
C LYS A 99 -0.92 7.36 30.03
N GLU A 100 -0.86 7.85 31.27
CA GLU A 100 -1.77 8.89 31.76
C GLU A 100 -1.74 10.16 30.91
N GLU A 101 -0.54 10.62 30.53
CA GLU A 101 -0.34 11.83 29.73
C GLU A 101 -0.84 11.65 28.28
N VAL A 102 -0.67 10.46 27.71
CA VAL A 102 -0.86 10.22 26.27
C VAL A 102 -2.25 9.70 25.93
N GLU A 103 -2.82 8.81 26.75
CA GLU A 103 -3.99 7.99 26.38
C GLU A 103 -5.18 8.83 25.94
N HIS A 104 -5.45 9.93 26.65
CA HIS A 104 -6.62 10.78 26.40
C HIS A 104 -6.28 12.09 25.68
N ASN A 105 -5.05 12.23 25.15
CA ASN A 105 -4.58 13.46 24.56
C ASN A 105 -3.83 13.21 23.24
N ALA A 106 -4.53 13.40 22.12
CA ALA A 106 -3.95 13.25 20.78
C ALA A 106 -2.79 14.24 20.52
N ILE A 107 -2.79 15.42 21.15
CA ILE A 107 -1.68 16.37 21.05
C ILE A 107 -0.44 15.80 21.74
N ALA A 108 -0.60 15.23 22.94
CA ALA A 108 0.50 14.59 23.66
C ALA A 108 1.09 13.40 22.86
N LEU A 109 0.26 12.62 22.17
CA LEU A 109 0.73 11.59 21.23
C LEU A 109 1.59 12.18 20.10
N VAL A 110 1.10 13.23 19.44
CA VAL A 110 1.80 13.91 18.35
C VAL A 110 3.13 14.50 18.81
N ASP A 111 3.15 15.15 19.97
CA ASP A 111 4.33 15.77 20.55
C ASP A 111 5.35 14.72 20.98
N SER A 112 4.89 13.60 21.56
CA SER A 112 5.75 12.46 21.93
C SER A 112 6.45 11.88 20.71
N MET A 113 5.70 11.61 19.64
CA MET A 113 6.28 11.12 18.39
C MET A 113 7.17 12.16 17.72
N SER A 114 6.82 13.44 17.76
CA SER A 114 7.70 14.51 17.24
C SER A 114 9.06 14.49 17.94
N THR A 115 9.03 14.42 19.27
CA THR A 115 10.22 14.42 20.13
C THR A 115 11.12 13.20 19.84
N ILE A 116 10.52 12.02 19.66
CA ILE A 116 11.26 10.81 19.27
C ILE A 116 11.94 11.03 17.91
N PHE A 117 11.21 11.50 16.89
CA PHE A 117 11.79 11.73 15.57
C PHE A 117 12.90 12.79 15.59
N ASP A 118 12.69 13.92 16.27
CA ASP A 118 13.69 14.98 16.35
C ASP A 118 14.97 14.48 17.01
N THR A 119 14.83 13.73 18.11
CA THR A 119 15.98 13.15 18.81
C THR A 119 16.73 12.15 17.93
N ILE A 120 16.02 11.28 17.18
CA ILE A 120 16.65 10.34 16.25
C ILE A 120 17.39 11.09 15.13
N PHE A 121 16.77 12.10 14.52
CA PHE A 121 17.37 12.83 13.40
C PHE A 121 18.52 13.73 13.83
N GLU A 122 18.51 14.22 15.06
CA GLU A 122 19.64 14.94 15.66
C GLU A 122 20.82 14.01 15.94
N GLN A 123 20.56 12.82 16.51
CA GLN A 123 21.63 11.86 16.84
C GLN A 123 22.17 11.11 15.62
N PHE A 124 21.34 10.91 14.60
CA PHE A 124 21.69 10.15 13.40
C PHE A 124 21.27 10.88 12.11
N PRO A 125 21.91 12.03 11.80
CA PRO A 125 21.56 12.86 10.64
C PRO A 125 21.73 12.16 9.28
N GLN A 126 22.52 11.08 9.24
CA GLN A 126 22.77 10.25 8.06
C GLN A 126 21.68 9.23 7.75
N LEU A 127 20.72 9.01 8.67
CA LEU A 127 19.64 8.06 8.43
C LEU A 127 18.68 8.59 7.35
N ASP A 128 18.15 7.65 6.57
CA ASP A 128 17.04 7.94 5.68
C ASP A 128 15.79 8.24 6.52
N LYS A 129 15.42 9.52 6.59
CA LYS A 129 14.26 10.01 7.34
C LYS A 129 12.95 9.38 6.87
N THR A 130 12.80 9.15 5.56
CA THR A 130 11.60 8.53 4.99
C THR A 130 11.46 7.10 5.51
N LYS A 131 12.56 6.34 5.50
CA LYS A 131 12.57 4.98 6.04
C LYS A 131 12.26 4.95 7.53
N VAL A 132 12.85 5.85 8.33
CA VAL A 132 12.56 5.97 9.77
C VAL A 132 11.06 6.20 10.00
N ILE A 133 10.47 7.13 9.26
CA ILE A 133 9.04 7.44 9.36
C ILE A 133 8.18 6.24 8.95
N HIS A 134 8.48 5.58 7.83
CA HIS A 134 7.74 4.40 7.39
C HIS A 134 7.77 3.28 8.43
N THR A 135 8.92 3.01 9.04
CA THR A 135 9.02 1.97 10.09
C THR A 135 8.18 2.30 11.33
N ALA A 136 8.08 3.58 11.72
CA ALA A 136 7.19 4.00 12.80
C ALA A 136 5.70 3.82 12.40
N ILE A 137 5.31 4.17 11.18
CA ILE A 137 3.94 3.95 10.69
C ILE A 137 3.61 2.45 10.68
N THR A 138 4.53 1.60 10.23
CA THR A 138 4.36 0.15 10.24
C THR A 138 4.12 -0.37 11.66
N GLY A 139 4.88 0.10 12.65
CA GLY A 139 4.68 -0.23 14.05
C GLY A 139 3.33 0.26 14.60
N MET A 140 2.91 1.47 14.23
CA MET A 140 1.61 2.03 14.60
C MET A 140 0.45 1.20 14.05
N VAL A 141 0.49 0.84 12.76
CA VAL A 141 -0.60 0.11 12.10
C VAL A 141 -0.68 -1.34 12.59
N ALA A 142 0.43 -1.91 13.06
CA ALA A 142 0.45 -3.25 13.65
C ALA A 142 -0.34 -3.36 14.97
N THR A 143 -0.70 -2.24 15.61
CA THR A 143 -1.52 -2.25 16.84
C THR A 143 -3.02 -2.26 16.57
N LEU A 144 -3.45 -2.18 15.31
CA LEU A 144 -4.85 -2.07 14.94
C LEU A 144 -5.52 -3.44 14.94
N GLU A 145 -5.29 -4.24 13.90
CA GLU A 145 -5.81 -5.59 13.73
C GLU A 145 -4.81 -6.44 12.91
N PRO A 146 -4.86 -7.79 12.98
CA PRO A 146 -3.87 -8.67 12.34
C PRO A 146 -3.67 -8.48 10.83
N ASN A 147 -4.70 -7.99 10.13
CA ASN A 147 -4.67 -7.75 8.68
C ASN A 147 -4.44 -6.27 8.31
N SER A 148 -4.17 -5.42 9.30
CA SER A 148 -3.81 -4.02 9.07
C SER A 148 -2.30 -3.92 8.83
N TYR A 149 -1.91 -3.37 7.69
CA TYR A 149 -0.50 -3.13 7.36
C TYR A 149 -0.32 -1.84 6.58
N PHE A 150 0.83 -1.21 6.79
CA PHE A 150 1.26 -0.09 5.98
C PHE A 150 1.92 -0.62 4.69
N ILE A 151 1.58 -0.01 3.56
CA ILE A 151 2.20 -0.30 2.27
C ILE A 151 3.04 0.90 1.89
N GLU A 152 4.34 0.71 1.78
CA GLU A 152 5.25 1.75 1.32
C GLU A 152 4.95 2.13 -0.15
N PRO A 153 5.17 3.38 -0.57
CA PRO A 153 4.84 3.81 -1.94
C PRO A 153 5.46 2.94 -3.05
N GLU A 154 6.68 2.43 -2.83
CA GLU A 154 7.36 1.55 -3.77
C GLU A 154 6.69 0.17 -3.85
N ASP A 155 6.30 -0.38 -2.71
CA ASP A 155 5.53 -1.63 -2.62
C ASP A 155 4.14 -1.46 -3.20
N LEU A 156 3.49 -0.31 -2.98
CA LEU A 156 2.21 0.00 -3.58
C LEU A 156 2.33 0.03 -5.11
N LYS A 157 3.41 0.60 -5.64
CA LYS A 157 3.68 0.58 -7.08
C LYS A 157 3.90 -0.85 -7.58
N ARG A 158 4.70 -1.66 -6.88
CA ARG A 158 4.89 -3.09 -7.21
C ARG A 158 3.58 -3.87 -7.18
N LEU A 159 2.76 -3.69 -6.14
CA LEU A 159 1.45 -4.31 -6.00
C LEU A 159 0.49 -3.82 -7.08
N GLN A 160 0.50 -2.54 -7.41
CA GLN A 160 -0.27 -2.01 -8.53
C GLN A 160 0.21 -2.60 -9.87
N ASP A 161 1.51 -2.80 -10.06
CA ASP A 161 2.08 -3.40 -11.26
C ASP A 161 1.79 -4.92 -11.35
N GLN A 162 1.81 -5.63 -10.23
CA GLN A 162 1.40 -7.04 -10.11
C GLN A 162 -0.11 -7.20 -10.31
N ASN A 163 -0.92 -6.34 -9.69
CA ASN A 163 -2.37 -6.30 -9.88
C ASN A 163 -2.74 -5.83 -11.28
N ARG A 164 -1.90 -5.03 -11.96
CA ARG A 164 -2.05 -4.78 -13.40
C ARG A 164 -1.89 -6.07 -14.22
N GLY A 165 -1.17 -7.08 -13.72
CA GLY A 165 -1.14 -8.44 -14.26
C GLY A 165 -2.43 -9.25 -14.08
N LEU A 166 -3.35 -8.81 -13.20
CA LEU A 166 -4.66 -9.46 -12.95
C LEU A 166 -5.77 -9.00 -13.91
N PHE A 167 -5.58 -7.94 -14.69
CA PHE A 167 -6.70 -7.31 -15.41
C PHE A 167 -6.36 -6.93 -16.85
N GLY A 168 -6.34 -7.92 -17.73
CA GLY A 168 -6.56 -7.70 -19.16
C GLY A 168 -7.99 -7.25 -19.51
N GLY A 169 -8.84 -6.95 -18.52
CA GLY A 169 -10.26 -6.62 -18.74
C GLY A 169 -11.15 -7.83 -19.08
N ILE A 170 -10.55 -8.98 -19.43
CA ILE A 170 -11.26 -10.23 -19.78
C ILE A 170 -11.36 -11.25 -18.63
N GLY A 171 -10.77 -10.96 -17.46
CA GLY A 171 -10.83 -11.82 -16.27
C GLY A 171 -9.86 -13.02 -16.29
N LEU A 172 -8.58 -12.75 -16.58
CA LEU A 172 -7.55 -13.76 -16.73
C LEU A 172 -6.31 -13.41 -15.89
N GLU A 173 -5.83 -14.37 -15.10
CA GLU A 173 -4.56 -14.28 -14.38
C GLU A 173 -3.45 -14.95 -15.20
N ILE A 174 -2.34 -14.24 -15.40
CA ILE A 174 -1.18 -14.69 -16.19
C ILE A 174 0.13 -14.57 -15.40
N THR A 175 1.14 -15.35 -15.77
CA THR A 175 2.47 -15.35 -15.17
C THR A 175 3.55 -15.44 -16.27
N ILE A 176 4.77 -15.03 -15.95
CA ILE A 176 5.93 -15.17 -16.85
C ILE A 176 6.83 -16.29 -16.33
N ARG A 177 7.18 -17.22 -17.21
CA ARG A 177 8.16 -18.27 -16.95
C ARG A 177 9.12 -18.35 -18.12
N ASN A 178 10.43 -18.23 -17.85
CA ASN A 178 11.48 -18.27 -18.87
C ASN A 178 11.26 -17.32 -20.06
N GLY A 179 10.67 -16.14 -19.81
CA GLY A 179 10.40 -15.14 -20.86
C GLY A 179 9.14 -15.41 -21.71
N GLU A 180 8.35 -16.42 -21.35
CA GLU A 180 7.09 -16.80 -21.98
C GLU A 180 5.90 -16.58 -21.04
N ILE A 181 4.71 -16.41 -21.61
CA ILE A 181 3.50 -16.02 -20.86
C ILE A 181 2.57 -17.22 -20.70
N TYR A 182 2.21 -17.53 -19.45
CA TYR A 182 1.33 -18.65 -19.12
C TYR A 182 0.10 -18.20 -18.36
N VAL A 183 -1.03 -18.84 -18.60
CA VAL A 183 -2.25 -18.67 -17.81
C VAL A 183 -2.09 -19.37 -16.47
N VAL A 184 -2.34 -18.65 -15.38
CA VAL A 184 -2.45 -19.20 -14.04
C VAL A 184 -3.87 -19.71 -13.83
N SER A 185 -4.87 -18.83 -13.97
CA SER A 185 -6.28 -19.19 -13.88
C SER A 185 -7.17 -18.17 -14.59
N PRO A 186 -8.19 -18.60 -15.35
CA PRO A 186 -9.32 -17.74 -15.65
C PRO A 186 -10.22 -17.60 -14.40
N TYR A 187 -10.91 -16.47 -14.25
CA TYR A 187 -11.90 -16.29 -13.19
C TYR A 187 -13.27 -16.77 -13.65
N GLU A 188 -13.97 -17.55 -12.82
CA GLU A 188 -15.30 -18.06 -13.13
C GLU A 188 -16.28 -16.91 -13.47
N GLY A 189 -17.10 -17.12 -14.50
CA GLY A 189 -18.08 -16.13 -14.96
C GLY A 189 -17.50 -14.96 -15.77
N THR A 190 -16.20 -14.97 -16.09
CA THR A 190 -15.57 -13.92 -16.92
C THR A 190 -15.47 -14.31 -18.40
N PRO A 191 -15.28 -13.35 -19.33
CA PRO A 191 -15.09 -13.65 -20.74
C PRO A 191 -14.01 -14.70 -21.02
N ALA A 192 -12.86 -14.62 -20.33
CA ALA A 192 -11.77 -15.57 -20.43
C ALA A 192 -12.18 -17.00 -20.05
N PHE A 193 -12.97 -17.15 -18.98
CA PHE A 193 -13.48 -18.45 -18.55
C PHE A 193 -14.50 -19.03 -19.53
N HIS A 194 -15.44 -18.21 -20.01
CA HIS A 194 -16.42 -18.62 -21.00
C HIS A 194 -15.80 -18.96 -22.36
N ALA A 195 -14.69 -18.31 -22.72
CA ALA A 195 -13.92 -18.61 -23.92
C ALA A 195 -13.10 -19.91 -23.82
N GLY A 196 -13.07 -20.56 -22.65
CA GLY A 196 -12.46 -21.88 -22.47
C GLY A 196 -10.94 -21.85 -22.26
N LEU A 197 -10.38 -20.73 -21.81
CA LEU A 197 -9.00 -20.65 -21.33
C LEU A 197 -8.83 -21.54 -20.09
N ARG A 198 -7.62 -22.08 -19.90
CA ARG A 198 -7.31 -23.03 -18.84
C ARG A 198 -5.97 -22.70 -18.19
N PRO A 199 -5.78 -23.09 -16.92
CA PRO A 199 -4.46 -23.10 -16.30
C PRO A 199 -3.43 -23.81 -17.19
N LYS A 200 -2.21 -23.25 -17.24
CA LYS A 200 -1.06 -23.71 -18.05
C LYS A 200 -1.13 -23.43 -19.55
N ASP A 201 -2.18 -22.78 -20.04
CA ASP A 201 -2.20 -22.30 -21.43
C ASP A 201 -1.03 -21.34 -21.67
N HIS A 202 -0.26 -21.57 -22.73
CA HIS A 202 0.80 -20.68 -23.17
C HIS A 202 0.22 -19.67 -24.17
N ILE A 203 0.26 -18.38 -23.81
CA ILE A 203 -0.16 -17.29 -24.69
C ILE A 203 1.01 -16.93 -25.60
N THR A 204 0.95 -17.35 -26.86
CA THR A 204 2.01 -17.16 -27.85
C THR A 204 1.91 -15.83 -28.61
N ALA A 205 0.70 -15.29 -28.74
CA ALA A 205 0.44 -13.99 -29.36
C ALA A 205 -0.85 -13.35 -28.80
N VAL A 206 -0.91 -12.02 -28.90
CA VAL A 206 -2.10 -11.19 -28.65
C VAL A 206 -2.35 -10.35 -29.90
N ASP A 207 -3.54 -10.46 -30.48
CA ASP A 207 -3.93 -9.83 -31.76
C ASP A 207 -2.88 -10.05 -32.87
N GLY A 208 -2.39 -11.29 -32.97
CA GLY A 208 -1.37 -11.70 -33.94
C GLY A 208 0.05 -11.24 -33.64
N GLN A 209 0.27 -10.45 -32.58
CA GLN A 209 1.60 -10.00 -32.17
C GLN A 209 2.19 -10.93 -31.10
N ARG A 210 3.38 -11.48 -31.38
CA ARG A 210 4.07 -12.39 -30.45
C ARG A 210 4.30 -11.75 -29.08
N THR A 211 4.16 -12.58 -28.05
CA THR A 211 4.36 -12.23 -26.64
C THR A 211 5.76 -12.55 -26.11
N SER A 212 6.55 -13.33 -26.86
CA SER A 212 7.91 -13.73 -26.47
C SER A 212 8.80 -12.53 -26.19
N GLY A 213 9.40 -12.48 -25.00
CA GLY A 213 10.31 -11.39 -24.59
C GLY A 213 9.63 -10.11 -24.15
N LEU A 214 8.29 -10.05 -24.13
CA LEU A 214 7.56 -8.93 -23.56
C LEU A 214 7.53 -8.99 -22.04
N ARG A 215 7.52 -7.81 -21.41
CA ARG A 215 7.25 -7.67 -19.98
C ARG A 215 5.76 -7.83 -19.72
N MET A 216 5.43 -8.22 -18.48
CA MET A 216 4.04 -8.45 -18.04
C MET A 216 3.13 -7.24 -18.33
N ILE A 217 3.66 -6.04 -18.10
CA ILE A 217 2.94 -4.79 -18.34
C ILE A 217 2.57 -4.59 -19.81
N GLU A 218 3.48 -4.93 -20.74
CA GLU A 218 3.29 -4.77 -22.18
C GLU A 218 2.25 -5.75 -22.71
N VAL A 219 2.25 -6.99 -22.20
CA VAL A 219 1.23 -8.00 -22.53
C VAL A 219 -0.14 -7.58 -22.00
N SER A 220 -0.19 -7.11 -20.75
CA SER A 220 -1.43 -6.67 -20.10
C SER A 220 -2.05 -5.45 -20.81
N GLU A 221 -1.23 -4.52 -21.30
CA GLU A 221 -1.68 -3.39 -22.11
C GLU A 221 -2.28 -3.82 -23.44
N ARG A 222 -1.75 -4.87 -24.09
CA ARG A 222 -2.30 -5.42 -25.34
C ARG A 222 -3.63 -6.16 -25.12
N ILE A 223 -3.77 -6.85 -23.99
CA ILE A 223 -5.03 -7.57 -23.68
C ILE A 223 -6.13 -6.57 -23.32
N ARG A 224 -5.78 -5.42 -22.73
CA ARG A 224 -6.73 -4.36 -22.40
C ARG A 224 -7.24 -3.66 -23.65
N GLY A 225 -8.54 -3.40 -23.65
CA GLY A 225 -9.20 -2.59 -24.67
C GLY A 225 -10.37 -1.79 -24.10
N LYS A 226 -11.04 -1.04 -24.98
CA LYS A 226 -12.27 -0.32 -24.61
C LYS A 226 -13.36 -1.33 -24.24
N LYS A 227 -14.27 -0.97 -23.34
CA LYS A 227 -15.40 -1.84 -23.00
C LYS A 227 -16.15 -2.29 -24.27
N GLY A 228 -16.25 -3.60 -24.48
CA GLY A 228 -16.91 -4.19 -25.66
C GLY A 228 -16.00 -4.39 -26.88
N SER A 229 -14.72 -3.99 -26.84
CA SER A 229 -13.76 -4.42 -27.86
C SER A 229 -13.40 -5.89 -27.66
N LYS A 230 -12.98 -6.54 -28.75
CA LYS A 230 -12.50 -7.92 -28.74
C LYS A 230 -10.98 -7.94 -28.72
N VAL A 231 -10.42 -9.02 -28.18
CA VAL A 231 -8.99 -9.33 -28.23
C VAL A 231 -8.83 -10.80 -28.56
N THR A 232 -7.90 -11.14 -29.44
CA THR A 232 -7.62 -12.53 -29.81
C THR A 232 -6.31 -12.99 -29.18
N LEU A 233 -6.36 -14.08 -28.41
CA LEU A 233 -5.20 -14.75 -27.84
C LEU A 233 -4.86 -16.01 -28.64
N SER A 234 -3.63 -16.13 -29.12
CA SER A 234 -3.13 -17.37 -29.74
C SER A 234 -2.55 -18.27 -28.66
N ILE A 235 -3.25 -19.36 -28.35
CA ILE A 235 -2.97 -20.25 -27.23
C ILE A 235 -2.33 -21.55 -27.71
N MET A 236 -1.19 -21.90 -27.13
CA MET A 236 -0.64 -23.25 -27.16
C MET A 236 -1.02 -23.99 -25.87
N ARG A 237 -1.55 -25.20 -26.00
CA ARG A 237 -1.99 -26.05 -24.89
C ARG A 237 -1.43 -27.45 -25.06
N ASP A 238 -0.99 -28.06 -23.96
CA ASP A 238 -0.50 -29.44 -23.96
C ASP A 238 -1.52 -30.39 -24.63
N GLY A 239 -1.06 -31.17 -25.60
CA GLY A 239 -1.88 -32.06 -26.40
C GLY A 239 -2.52 -31.44 -27.64
N TRP A 240 -2.22 -30.17 -27.97
CA TRP A 240 -2.53 -29.59 -29.28
C TRP A 240 -1.30 -29.63 -30.20
N ASP A 241 -1.52 -29.96 -31.48
CA ASP A 241 -0.46 -30.00 -32.47
C ASP A 241 0.00 -28.59 -32.94
N ALA A 242 -0.85 -27.57 -32.72
CA ALA A 242 -0.60 -26.19 -33.11
C ALA A 242 -1.36 -25.19 -32.21
N PRO A 243 -0.89 -23.93 -32.11
CA PRO A 243 -1.63 -22.88 -31.41
C PRO A 243 -3.02 -22.65 -32.02
N ARG A 244 -3.99 -22.26 -31.18
CA ARG A 244 -5.34 -21.89 -31.61
C ARG A 244 -5.73 -20.53 -31.08
N ASP A 245 -6.48 -19.80 -31.88
CA ASP A 245 -6.97 -18.47 -31.52
C ASP A 245 -8.25 -18.57 -30.70
N ILE A 246 -8.30 -17.81 -29.61
CA ILE A 246 -9.45 -17.66 -28.71
C ILE A 246 -9.76 -16.16 -28.61
N THR A 247 -11.01 -15.77 -28.84
CA THR A 247 -11.47 -14.36 -28.86
C THR A 247 -12.60 -14.12 -27.88
#